data_AF-A0A6N8QQK5-F1
#
_entry.id   AF-A0A6N8QQK5-F1
#
_cell.length_a   1.000
_cell.length_b   1.000
_cell.length_c   1.000
_cell.angle_alpha   90.00
_cell.angle_beta   90.00
_cell.angle_gamma   90.00
#
_symmetry.space_group_name_H-M   'P 1'
#
loop_
_entity.id
_entity.type
_entity.pdbx_description
1 polymer ?
#
loop_
_entity_poly.entity_id
_entity_poly.type
_entity_poly.pdbx_seq_one_letter_code
_entity_poly.pdbx_strand_id
1 'polypeptide(L)' 'MTDLIQRPRRLRKSPALRAMFEETTLSLNDLVLPIFVEEEIDDYKAVEAMPGVMRIPEKHLAREIERIANAG' A
#
# COMPACT_ATOMS: atom_id res chain seq x y z
N MET A 1 -44.30 13.22 0.12
CA MET A 1 -43.12 14.04 -0.20
C MET A 1 -42.21 13.99 1.02
N THR A 2 -41.02 13.40 0.92
CA THR A 2 -40.18 13.15 2.11
C THR A 2 -39.39 14.41 2.46
N ASP A 3 -39.78 15.07 3.56
CA ASP A 3 -39.11 16.29 4.03
C ASP A 3 -37.91 15.95 4.92
N LEU A 4 -36.79 15.64 4.27
CA LEU A 4 -35.52 15.39 4.94
C LEU A 4 -34.73 16.69 5.07
N ILE A 5 -34.71 17.24 6.29
CA ILE A 5 -33.93 18.43 6.66
C ILE A 5 -32.43 18.14 6.56
N GLN A 6 -31.99 16.98 7.08
CA GLN A 6 -30.61 16.53 6.98
C GLN A 6 -30.43 15.62 5.77
N ARG A 7 -29.47 15.97 4.91
CA ARG A 7 -29.15 15.20 3.70
C ARG A 7 -27.62 15.04 3.56
N PRO A 8 -27.00 14.09 4.27
CA PRO A 8 -25.55 13.86 4.22
C PRO A 8 -25.01 13.60 2.80
N ARG A 9 -25.86 13.07 1.91
CA ARG A 9 -25.53 12.87 0.49
C ARG A 9 -25.14 14.16 -0.25
N ARG A 10 -25.52 15.35 0.25
CA ARG A 10 -25.12 16.65 -0.36
C ARG A 10 -23.60 16.80 -0.41
N LEU A 11 -22.88 16.36 0.62
CA LEU A 11 -21.41 16.39 0.67
C LEU A 11 -20.74 15.27 -0.16
N ARG A 12 -21.53 14.31 -0.67
CA ARG A 12 -21.01 13.17 -1.46
C ARG A 12 -21.26 13.32 -2.97
N LYS A 13 -21.77 14.48 -3.41
CA LYS A 13 -22.29 14.70 -4.77
C LYS A 13 -21.20 14.73 -5.86
N SER A 14 -20.01 15.22 -5.55
CA SER A 14 -18.89 15.33 -6.50
C SER A 14 -17.58 14.82 -5.89
N PRO A 15 -16.58 14.46 -6.73
CA PRO A 15 -15.24 14.14 -6.23
C PRO A 15 -14.63 15.26 -5.39
N ALA A 16 -14.76 16.52 -5.84
CA ALA A 16 -14.24 17.68 -5.10
C ALA A 16 -14.84 17.81 -3.69
N LEU A 17 -16.16 17.62 -3.54
CA LEU A 17 -16.79 17.67 -2.21
C LEU A 17 -16.34 16.49 -1.33
N ARG A 18 -16.18 15.29 -1.89
CA ARG A 18 -15.68 14.17 -1.09
C ARG A 18 -14.24 14.39 -0.62
N ALA A 19 -13.37 14.93 -1.48
CA ALA A 19 -11.99 15.25 -1.11
C ALA A 19 -11.91 16.35 -0.03
N MET A 20 -12.76 17.39 -0.11
CA MET A 20 -12.79 18.46 0.90
C MET A 20 -13.22 17.99 2.29
N PHE A 21 -14.03 16.92 2.36
CA PHE A 21 -14.58 16.36 3.60
C PHE A 21 -14.01 14.96 3.89
N GLU A 22 -12.89 14.59 3.27
CA GLU A 22 -12.20 13.34 3.55
C GLU A 22 -11.55 13.42 4.95
N GLU A 23 -11.87 12.47 5.82
CA GLU A 23 -11.41 12.47 7.21
C GLU A 23 -10.11 11.67 7.41
N THR A 24 -9.74 10.83 6.44
CA THR A 24 -8.62 9.89 6.57
C THR A 24 -7.76 9.94 5.33
N THR A 25 -6.46 10.18 5.54
CA THR A 25 -5.44 10.15 4.49
C THR A 25 -4.60 8.89 4.62
N LEU A 26 -4.06 8.41 3.51
CA LEU A 26 -3.04 7.35 3.49
C LEU A 26 -1.89 7.81 2.59
N SER A 27 -0.67 7.71 3.10
CA SER A 27 0.56 8.12 2.43
C SER A 27 1.64 7.03 2.56
N LEU A 28 2.76 7.18 1.82
CA LEU A 28 3.90 6.26 1.96
C LEU A 28 4.49 6.26 3.38
N ASN A 29 4.38 7.38 4.11
CA ASN A 29 4.84 7.50 5.50
C ASN A 29 4.08 6.59 6.48
N ASP A 30 2.91 6.09 6.08
CA ASP A 30 2.08 5.21 6.89
C ASP A 30 2.35 3.72 6.61
N LEU A 31 3.20 3.42 5.61
CA LEU A 31 3.47 2.06 5.15
C LEU A 31 4.80 1.54 5.70
N VAL A 32 4.78 0.27 6.11
CA VAL A 32 5.98 -0.53 6.39
C VAL A 32 5.92 -1.74 5.49
N LEU A 33 7.02 -2.03 4.78
CA LEU A 33 7.14 -3.20 3.90
C LEU A 33 7.98 -4.29 4.57
N PRO A 34 7.36 -5.35 5.11
CA PRO A 34 8.10 -6.53 5.54
C PRO A 34 8.72 -7.22 4.34
N ILE A 35 10.01 -7.53 4.43
CA ILE A 35 10.75 -8.30 3.43
C ILE A 35 11.25 -9.61 4.03
N PHE A 36 11.33 -10.65 3.20
CA PHE A 36 11.88 -11.95 3.59
C PHE A 36 13.23 -12.13 2.92
N VAL A 37 14.24 -12.45 3.72
CA VAL A 37 15.60 -12.72 3.25
C VAL A 37 15.94 -14.16 3.55
N GLU A 38 16.56 -14.85 2.59
CA GLU A 38 17.03 -16.22 2.74
C GLU A 38 18.51 -16.29 2.29
N GLU A 39 19.34 -16.87 3.15
CA GLU A 39 20.76 -17.12 2.91
C GLU A 39 20.97 -18.36 2.02
N GLU A 40 22.17 -18.48 1.42
CA GLU A 40 22.57 -19.67 0.64
C GLU A 40 21.68 -20.01 -0.58
N ILE A 41 20.92 -19.05 -1.10
CA ILE A 41 20.11 -19.21 -2.31
C ILE A 41 20.56 -18.27 -3.42
N ASP A 42 20.36 -18.70 -4.67
CA ASP A 42 20.76 -17.91 -5.83
C ASP A 42 19.63 -17.10 -6.46
N ASP A 43 18.42 -17.66 -6.44
CA ASP A 43 17.23 -17.12 -7.11
C ASP A 43 16.14 -16.78 -6.10
N TYR A 44 15.28 -15.84 -6.46
CA TYR A 44 14.11 -15.47 -5.65
C TYR A 44 13.17 -16.68 -5.52
N LYS A 45 12.77 -17.01 -4.29
CA LYS A 45 11.84 -18.10 -4.02
C LYS A 45 10.45 -17.57 -3.71
N ALA A 46 9.44 -18.08 -4.40
CA ALA A 46 8.06 -17.72 -4.12
C ALA A 46 7.61 -18.28 -2.76
N VAL A 47 6.83 -17.49 -2.02
CA VAL A 47 6.08 -17.99 -0.86
C VAL A 47 4.70 -18.41 -1.35
N GLU A 48 4.47 -19.71 -1.58
CA GLU A 48 3.24 -20.21 -2.22
C GLU A 48 1.95 -19.75 -1.52
N ALA A 49 1.96 -19.65 -0.20
CA ALA A 49 0.83 -19.19 0.60
C ALA A 49 0.59 -17.67 0.51
N MET A 50 1.55 -16.90 -0.02
CA MET A 50 1.52 -15.45 -0.15
C MET A 50 1.79 -15.04 -1.60
N PRO A 51 0.78 -15.11 -2.50
CA PRO A 51 0.96 -14.80 -3.91
C PRO A 51 1.55 -13.40 -4.14
N GLY A 52 2.61 -13.33 -4.95
CA GLY A 52 3.35 -12.09 -5.23
C GLY A 52 4.45 -11.77 -4.22
N VAL A 53 4.58 -12.53 -3.12
CA VAL A 53 5.65 -12.38 -2.13
C VAL A 53 6.78 -13.35 -2.43
N MET A 54 8.00 -12.82 -2.42
CA MET A 54 9.22 -13.54 -2.71
C MET A 54 10.18 -13.45 -1.53
N ARG A 55 10.95 -14.52 -1.30
CA ARG A 55 12.15 -14.50 -0.47
C ARG A 55 13.31 -14.01 -1.32
N ILE A 56 13.98 -12.98 -0.83
CA ILE A 56 15.10 -12.32 -1.49
C ILE A 56 16.37 -13.08 -1.11
N PRO A 57 17.17 -13.53 -2.08
CA PRO A 57 18.51 -14.02 -1.80
C PRO A 57 19.34 -12.96 -1.09
N GLU A 58 20.05 -13.30 -0.02
CA GLU A 58 20.86 -12.33 0.74
C GLU A 58 21.82 -11.53 -0.17
N LYS A 59 22.44 -12.18 -1.16
CA LYS A 59 23.30 -11.54 -2.16
C LYS A 59 22.60 -10.48 -3.03
N HIS A 60 21.27 -10.47 -3.06
CA HIS A 60 20.45 -9.51 -3.80
C HIS A 60 19.80 -8.47 -2.88
N LEU A 61 19.99 -8.57 -1.56
CA LEU A 61 19.36 -7.68 -0.59
C LEU A 61 19.69 -6.21 -0.82
N ALA A 62 20.95 -5.87 -1.07
CA ALA A 62 21.37 -4.48 -1.32
C ALA A 62 20.68 -3.88 -2.56
N ARG A 63 20.50 -4.69 -3.61
CA ARG A 63 19.78 -4.26 -4.82
C ARG A 63 18.28 -4.07 -4.55
N GLU A 64 17.67 -4.98 -3.80
CA GLU A 64 16.25 -4.84 -3.44
C GLU A 64 16.01 -3.65 -2.52
N ILE A 65 16.88 -3.38 -1.55
CA ILE A 65 16.70 -2.24 -0.65
C ILE A 65 16.84 -0.91 -1.39
N GLU A 66 17.76 -0.82 -2.37
CA GLU A 66 17.86 0.34 -3.25
C GLU A 66 16.58 0.52 -4.09
N ARG A 67 16.06 -0.58 -4.65
CA ARG A 67 14.79 -0.55 -5.40
C ARG A 67 13.63 -0.08 -4.52
N ILE A 68 13.54 -0.59 -3.29
CA ILE A 68 12.48 -0.23 -2.34
C ILE A 68 12.61 1.23 -1.92
N ALA A 69 13.82 1.69 -1.59
CA ALA A 69 14.05 3.10 -1.23
C ALA A 69 13.70 4.06 -2.36
N ASN A 70 13.94 3.67 -3.62
CA ASN A 70 13.57 4.48 -4.79
C ASN A 70 12.06 4.51 -5.06
N ALA A 71 11.27 3.63 -4.45
CA ALA A 71 9.81 3.62 -4.58
C ALA A 71 9.12 4.68 -3.70
N GLY A 72 9.88 5.32 -2.78
CA GLY A 72 9.43 6.35 -1.85
C GLY A 72 9.19 5.83 -0.45
#